data_AF-A0A1V4VF56-F1
#
_entry.id   AF-A0A1V4VF56-F1
#
_cell.length_a   1.000
_cell.length_b   1.000
_cell.length_c   1.000
_cell.angle_alpha   90.00
_cell.angle_beta   90.00
_cell.angle_gamma   90.00
#
_symmetry.space_group_name_H-M   'P 1'
#
loop_
_entity.id
_entity.type
_entity.pdbx_description
1 polymer ?
#
loop_
_entity_poly.entity_id
_entity_poly.type
_entity_poly.pdbx_seq_one_letter_code
_entity_poly.pdbx_strand_id
1 'polypeptide(L)'
;MVATSAQTVGTGLHTLGSWKGYLAGIRYLAEQLPTGVGIIIVGVSSPRKVSIALREMGHRREISFMNSQAFMVARKGRLIEQNGNIELMNKGIDFDALFLLNGLALTRCYGDIKEAVRKDAEG
;
A
#
# COMPACT_ATOMS: atom_id res chain seq x y z
N MET A 1 -14.98 -0.47 -14.92
CA MET A 1 -14.18 -0.67 -13.69
C MET A 1 -13.79 -2.14 -13.64
N VAL A 2 -12.49 -2.46 -13.58
CA VAL A 2 -12.01 -3.83 -13.47
C VAL A 2 -11.48 -4.00 -12.04
N ALA A 3 -12.07 -4.91 -11.28
CA ALA A 3 -11.62 -5.25 -9.93
C ALA A 3 -11.07 -6.68 -9.95
N THR A 4 -9.86 -6.86 -9.44
CA THR A 4 -9.20 -8.18 -9.32
C THR A 4 -8.61 -8.33 -7.92
N SER A 5 -8.66 -9.55 -7.39
CA SER A 5 -8.16 -9.87 -6.05
C SER A 5 -7.24 -11.07 -6.15
N ALA A 6 -6.00 -10.92 -5.69
CA ALA A 6 -5.06 -12.01 -5.55
C ALA A 6 -4.91 -12.35 -4.06
N GLN A 7 -5.55 -13.44 -3.62
CA GLN A 7 -5.48 -13.92 -2.23
C GLN A 7 -4.64 -15.18 -2.15
N THR A 8 -3.82 -15.32 -1.11
CA THR A 8 -3.17 -16.60 -0.80
C THR A 8 -4.16 -17.45 -0.03
N VAL A 9 -4.64 -18.54 -0.61
CA VAL A 9 -5.34 -19.60 0.11
C VAL A 9 -4.31 -20.63 0.57
N GLY A 10 -3.78 -20.42 1.79
CA GLY A 10 -2.83 -21.34 2.42
C GLY A 10 -2.21 -20.77 3.70
N THR A 11 -2.29 -21.52 4.81
CA THR A 11 -1.90 -21.11 6.17
C THR A 11 -0.43 -21.41 6.53
N GLY A 12 0.37 -21.90 5.59
CA GLY A 12 1.78 -22.21 5.83
C GLY A 12 2.71 -21.00 5.76
N LEU A 13 3.84 -21.05 6.47
CA LEU A 13 4.97 -20.09 6.53
C LEU A 13 5.58 -19.65 5.16
N HIS A 14 4.94 -19.95 4.03
CA HIS A 14 5.39 -19.66 2.67
C HIS A 14 4.90 -18.31 2.10
N THR A 15 4.24 -17.47 2.90
CA THR A 15 3.66 -16.19 2.46
C THR A 15 4.68 -15.15 1.99
N LEU A 16 5.96 -15.29 2.35
CA LEU A 16 7.05 -14.44 1.83
C LEU A 16 7.29 -14.67 0.32
N GLY A 17 7.08 -15.89 -0.17
CA GLY A 17 7.22 -16.22 -1.60
C GLY A 17 6.07 -15.67 -2.45
N SER A 18 4.88 -15.54 -1.86
CA SER A 18 3.66 -15.11 -2.55
C SER A 18 3.75 -13.67 -3.07
N TRP A 19 4.48 -12.80 -2.38
CA TRP A 19 4.65 -11.39 -2.82
C TRP A 19 5.33 -11.28 -4.19
N LYS A 20 6.34 -12.10 -4.47
CA LYS A 20 6.98 -12.12 -5.81
C LYS A 20 5.97 -12.54 -6.89
N GLY A 21 5.14 -13.54 -6.59
CA GLY A 21 4.04 -13.94 -7.48
C GLY A 21 3.00 -12.83 -7.69
N TYR A 22 2.66 -12.08 -6.63
CA TYR A 22 1.77 -10.92 -6.75
C TYR A 22 2.35 -9.80 -7.61
N LEU A 23 3.65 -9.52 -7.49
CA LEU A 23 4.31 -8.53 -8.34
C LEU A 23 4.25 -8.93 -9.82
N ALA A 24 4.50 -10.21 -10.13
CA ALA A 24 4.38 -10.71 -11.52
C ALA A 24 2.94 -10.56 -12.06
N GLY A 25 1.93 -10.88 -11.25
CA GLY A 25 0.53 -10.69 -11.61
C GLY A 25 0.16 -9.22 -11.80
N ILE A 26 0.64 -8.34 -10.91
CA ILE A 26 0.44 -6.88 -11.00
C ILE A 26 1.05 -6.34 -12.29
N ARG A 27 2.29 -6.74 -12.62
CA ARG A 27 2.95 -6.34 -13.86
C ARG A 27 2.19 -6.81 -15.09
N TYR A 28 1.79 -8.09 -15.12
CA TYR A 28 0.99 -8.63 -16.22
C TYR A 28 -0.31 -7.86 -16.41
N LEU A 29 -1.06 -7.59 -15.33
CA LEU A 29 -2.28 -6.78 -15.39
C LEU A 29 -2.02 -5.37 -15.91
N ALA A 30 -0.92 -4.75 -15.47
CA ALA A 30 -0.50 -3.44 -15.96
C ALA A 30 -0.05 -3.46 -17.43
N GLU A 31 0.33 -4.59 -18.01
CA GLU A 31 0.61 -4.70 -19.45
C GLU A 31 -0.69 -4.88 -20.27
N GLN A 32 -1.70 -5.56 -19.70
CA GLN A 32 -2.95 -5.86 -20.41
C GLN A 32 -4.01 -4.76 -20.33
N LEU A 33 -4.03 -3.96 -19.26
CA LEU A 33 -5.06 -2.94 -19.07
C LEU A 33 -4.77 -1.66 -19.89
N PRO A 34 -5.77 -0.97 -20.45
CA PRO A 34 -5.57 0.35 -21.05
C PRO A 34 -5.02 1.38 -20.04
N THR A 35 -4.27 2.38 -20.49
CA THR A 35 -3.62 3.40 -19.62
C THR A 35 -4.62 4.32 -18.92
N GLY A 36 -5.81 4.52 -19.48
CA GLY A 36 -6.90 5.31 -18.88
C GLY A 36 -7.69 4.57 -17.79
N VAL A 37 -7.32 3.33 -17.44
CA VAL A 37 -7.98 2.57 -16.37
C VAL A 37 -7.24 2.80 -15.05
N GLY A 38 -7.94 3.37 -14.07
CA GLY A 38 -7.45 3.48 -12.70
C GLY A 38 -7.38 2.12 -12.00
N ILE A 39 -6.30 1.89 -11.25
CA ILE A 39 -6.04 0.63 -10.53
C ILE A 39 -6.04 0.91 -9.03
N ILE A 40 -6.87 0.17 -8.29
CA ILE A 40 -6.87 0.22 -6.81
C ILE A 40 -6.25 -1.07 -6.30
N ILE A 41 -5.14 -0.96 -5.58
CA ILE A 41 -4.49 -2.10 -4.92
C ILE A 41 -4.91 -2.17 -3.46
N VAL A 42 -5.37 -3.34 -3.04
CA VAL A 42 -5.81 -3.62 -1.67
C VAL A 42 -4.79 -4.52 -0.97
N GLY A 43 -4.54 -4.26 0.32
CA GLY A 43 -3.75 -5.16 1.17
C GLY A 43 -2.23 -4.97 1.09
N VAL A 44 -1.76 -3.91 0.43
CA VAL A 44 -0.34 -3.53 0.52
C VAL A 44 -0.09 -2.92 1.88
N SER A 45 0.68 -3.64 2.70
CA SER A 45 0.83 -3.36 4.13
C SER A 45 2.08 -2.57 4.52
N SER A 46 2.92 -2.13 3.57
CA SER A 46 4.12 -1.36 3.90
C SER A 46 4.54 -0.37 2.81
N PRO A 47 5.12 0.79 3.19
CA PRO A 47 5.67 1.78 2.26
C PRO A 47 6.63 1.19 1.22
N ARG A 48 7.50 0.27 1.63
CA ARG A 48 8.42 -0.43 0.74
C ARG A 48 7.69 -1.20 -0.37
N LYS A 49 6.61 -1.91 -0.03
CA LYS A 49 5.82 -2.67 -1.01
C LYS A 49 5.05 -1.76 -1.96
N VAL A 50 4.59 -0.59 -1.49
CA VAL A 50 3.98 0.45 -2.33
C VAL A 50 4.96 0.94 -3.38
N SER A 51 6.18 1.31 -2.98
CA SER A 51 7.23 1.76 -3.90
C SER A 51 7.54 0.72 -4.98
N ILE A 52 7.71 -0.55 -4.59
CA ILE A 52 7.97 -1.64 -5.55
C ILE A 52 6.79 -1.82 -6.51
N ALA A 53 5.55 -1.87 -6.01
CA ALA A 53 4.38 -2.04 -6.86
C ALA A 53 4.23 -0.90 -7.88
N LEU A 54 4.46 0.36 -7.48
CA LEU A 54 4.43 1.52 -8.38
C LEU A 54 5.48 1.41 -9.48
N ARG A 55 6.70 0.97 -9.14
CA ARG A 55 7.78 0.78 -10.12
C ARG A 55 7.45 -0.31 -11.15
N GLU A 56 6.85 -1.41 -10.72
CA GLU A 56 6.47 -2.53 -11.61
C GLU A 56 5.31 -2.20 -12.56
N MET A 57 4.39 -1.31 -12.18
CA MET A 57 3.23 -0.95 -13.02
C MET A 57 3.47 0.20 -14.00
N GLY A 58 4.59 0.93 -13.82
CA GLY A 58 4.92 2.10 -14.61
C GLY A 58 4.27 3.40 -14.09
N HIS A 59 4.99 4.51 -14.29
CA HIS A 59 4.68 5.84 -13.73
C HIS A 59 3.49 6.55 -14.41
N ARG A 60 3.03 6.07 -15.57
CA ARG A 60 1.94 6.70 -16.35
C ARG A 60 0.54 6.24 -15.96
N ARG A 61 0.43 5.27 -15.04
CA ARG A 61 -0.86 4.71 -14.63
C ARG A 61 -1.41 5.41 -13.40
N GLU A 62 -2.72 5.62 -13.40
CA GLU A 62 -3.44 6.07 -12.21
C GLU A 62 -3.59 4.92 -11.23
N ILE A 63 -2.79 4.94 -10.16
CA ILE A 63 -2.80 3.92 -9.11
C ILE A 63 -3.16 4.55 -7.77
N SER A 64 -4.04 3.87 -7.04
CA SER A 64 -4.43 4.17 -5.66
C SER A 64 -4.25 2.93 -4.78
N PHE A 65 -4.00 3.15 -3.49
CA PHE A 65 -3.86 2.07 -2.52
C PHE A 65 -4.97 2.18 -1.47
N MET A 66 -5.70 1.08 -1.25
CA MET A 66 -6.66 1.03 -0.15
C MET A 66 -5.93 0.69 1.15
N ASN A 67 -5.97 1.65 2.09
CA ASN A 67 -5.25 1.55 3.35
C ASN A 67 -6.09 0.84 4.42
N SER A 68 -5.86 -0.47 4.60
CA SER A 68 -6.39 -1.23 5.74
C SER A 68 -5.47 -1.22 6.97
N GLN A 69 -4.20 -0.81 6.82
CA GLN A 69 -3.22 -0.80 7.91
C GLN A 69 -3.56 0.24 8.97
N ALA A 70 -4.07 1.41 8.59
CA ALA A 70 -4.43 2.46 9.54
C ALA A 70 -5.39 1.94 10.63
N PHE A 71 -6.41 1.19 10.21
CA PHE A 71 -7.38 0.56 11.12
C PHE A 71 -6.74 -0.54 11.97
N MET A 72 -5.97 -1.44 11.35
CA MET A 72 -5.33 -2.56 12.05
C MET A 72 -4.30 -2.11 13.09
N VAL A 73 -3.60 -1.00 12.84
CA VAL A 73 -2.62 -0.41 13.76
C VAL A 73 -3.33 0.36 14.88
N ALA A 74 -4.38 1.13 14.56
CA ALA A 74 -5.18 1.85 15.54
C ALA A 74 -5.83 0.91 16.57
N ARG A 75 -6.42 -0.21 16.13
CA ARG A 75 -7.01 -1.23 17.02
C ARG A 75 -6.01 -1.86 18.00
N LYS A 76 -4.71 -1.70 17.76
CA LYS A 76 -3.64 -2.17 18.64
C LYS A 76 -3.11 -1.07 19.56
N GLY A 77 -3.76 0.11 19.59
CA GLY A 77 -3.33 1.27 20.35
C GLY A 77 -2.03 1.89 19.82
N ARG A 78 -1.78 1.78 18.51
CA ARG A 78 -0.52 2.22 17.89
C ARG A 78 -0.74 3.37 16.91
N LEU A 79 0.29 4.22 16.81
CA LEU A 79 0.36 5.36 15.90
C LEU A 79 1.44 5.10 14.84
N ILE A 80 1.15 5.44 13.59
CA ILE A 80 2.09 5.42 12.48
C ILE A 80 2.66 6.83 12.32
N GLU A 81 3.97 6.95 12.46
CA GLU A 81 4.71 8.17 12.18
C GLU A 81 4.84 8.41 10.67
N GLN A 82 5.17 9.63 10.27
CA GLN A 82 5.32 10.00 8.85
C GLN A 82 6.42 9.20 8.13
N ASN A 83 7.47 8.79 8.86
CA ASN A 83 8.56 7.95 8.36
C ASN A 83 8.16 6.46 8.21
N GLY A 84 6.94 6.08 8.58
CA GLY A 84 6.43 4.71 8.56
C GLY A 84 6.76 3.89 9.82
N ASN A 85 7.40 4.47 10.83
CA ASN A 85 7.59 3.84 12.13
C ASN A 85 6.27 3.72 12.89
N ILE A 86 6.20 2.75 13.80
CA ILE A 86 4.99 2.47 14.59
C ILE A 86 5.33 2.61 16.07
N GLU A 87 4.67 3.56 16.74
CA GLU A 87 4.80 3.79 18.17
C GLU A 87 3.59 3.25 18.93
N LEU A 88 3.81 2.71 20.13
CA LEU A 88 2.73 2.34 21.04
C LEU A 88 2.30 3.58 21.84
N MET A 89 1.04 3.95 21.75
CA MET A 89 0.52 5.10 22.47
C MET A 89 0.14 4.68 23.89
N ASN A 90 0.90 5.14 24.87
CA ASN A 90 0.70 4.79 26.28
C ASN A 90 -0.43 5.58 26.98
N LYS A 91 -1.17 6.47 26.29
CA LYS A 91 -2.17 7.34 26.91
C LYS A 91 -3.40 7.57 26.04
N GLY A 92 -4.58 7.34 26.63
CA GLY A 92 -5.84 8.10 26.51
C GLY A 92 -6.44 8.48 25.15
N ILE A 93 -5.80 8.20 24.03
CA ILE A 93 -6.29 8.52 22.69
C ILE A 93 -7.26 7.42 22.26
N ASP A 94 -8.45 7.85 21.83
CA ASP A 94 -9.47 6.96 21.29
C ASP A 94 -9.02 6.27 19.98
N PHE A 95 -9.52 5.05 19.74
CA PHE A 95 -9.15 4.26 18.58
C PHE A 95 -9.54 4.93 17.26
N ASP A 96 -10.65 5.68 17.22
CA ASP A 96 -11.05 6.39 16.02
C ASP A 96 -10.10 7.55 15.71
N ALA A 97 -9.65 8.26 16.75
CA ALA A 97 -8.61 9.29 16.61
C ALA A 97 -7.29 8.69 16.09
N LEU A 98 -6.86 7.53 16.61
CA LEU A 98 -5.67 6.82 16.09
C LEU A 98 -5.87 6.38 14.64
N PHE A 99 -7.05 5.91 14.26
CA PHE A 99 -7.35 5.50 12.90
C PHE A 99 -7.21 6.67 11.92
N LEU A 100 -7.78 7.83 12.26
CA LEU A 100 -7.69 9.03 11.42
C LEU A 100 -6.24 9.53 11.29
N LEU A 101 -5.48 9.56 12.40
CA LEU A 101 -4.08 9.95 12.38
C LEU A 101 -3.22 9.00 11.54
N ASN A 102 -3.41 7.69 11.70
CA ASN A 102 -2.73 6.68 10.90
C ASN A 102 -3.10 6.76 9.41
N GLY A 103 -4.37 7.06 9.12
CA GLY A 103 -4.86 7.28 7.77
C GLY A 103 -4.16 8.46 7.10
N LEU A 104 -4.06 9.60 7.80
CA LEU A 104 -3.36 10.79 7.32
C LEU A 104 -1.86 10.53 7.09
N ALA A 105 -1.19 9.89 8.05
CA ALA A 105 0.23 9.58 7.97
C ALA A 105 0.55 8.70 6.74
N LEU A 106 -0.22 7.64 6.54
CA LEU A 106 -0.03 6.72 5.41
C LEU A 106 -0.40 7.34 4.07
N THR A 107 -1.46 8.16 4.01
CA THR A 107 -1.81 8.89 2.77
C THR A 107 -0.67 9.81 2.33
N ARG A 108 -0.06 10.56 3.26
CA ARG A 108 1.11 11.40 2.97
C ARG A 108 2.30 10.55 2.52
N CYS A 109 2.66 9.54 3.31
CA CYS A 109 3.77 8.63 3.00
C CYS A 109 3.64 8.02 1.59
N TYR A 110 2.45 7.54 1.21
CA TYR A 110 2.23 6.96 -0.11
C TYR A 110 2.23 8.00 -1.23
N GLY A 111 1.76 9.22 -0.94
CA GLY A 111 1.88 10.37 -1.85
C GLY A 111 3.35 10.71 -2.15
N ASP A 112 4.18 10.82 -1.11
CA ASP A 112 5.61 11.11 -1.24
C ASP A 112 6.34 10.03 -2.04
N ILE A 113 6.01 8.76 -1.81
CA ILE A 113 6.56 7.63 -2.58
C ILE A 113 6.13 7.72 -4.05
N LYS A 114 4.86 8.05 -4.32
CA LYS A 114 4.36 8.16 -5.70
C LYS A 114 5.07 9.26 -6.46
N GLU A 115 5.29 10.42 -5.83
CA GLU A 115 6.05 11.51 -6.42
C GLU A 115 7.52 11.15 -6.63
N ALA A 116 8.16 10.49 -5.66
CA ALA A 116 9.55 10.04 -5.79
C ALA A 116 9.71 9.05 -6.96
N VAL A 117 8.85 8.03 -7.05
CA VAL A 117 8.87 7.05 -8.15
C VAL A 117 8.62 7.70 -9.51
N ARG A 118 7.75 8.73 -9.57
CA ARG A 118 7.52 9.47 -10.82
C ARG A 118 8.76 10.24 -11.25
N LYS A 119 9.39 10.98 -10.34
CA LYS A 119 10.62 11.74 -10.62
C LYS A 119 11.77 10.83 -11.07
N ASP A 120 11.96 9.69 -10.40
CA ASP A 120 12.97 8.68 -10.76
C ASP A 120 12.78 8.12 -12.18
N ALA A 121 11.56 8.15 -12.72
CA ALA A 121 11.25 7.60 -14.04
C ALA A 121 11.29 8.64 -15.18
N GLU A 122 11.32 9.93 -14.84
CA GLU A 122 11.35 11.06 -15.78
C GLU A 122 12.76 11.65 -15.96
N GLY A 123 13.70 11.35 -15.05
CA GLY A 123 15.12 11.75 -15.13
C GLY A 123 16.01 10.69 -15.76
#